data_AF-A0AAU3XZN1-F1
#
_entry.id   AF-A0AAU3XZN1-F1
#
_cell.length_a   1.000
_cell.length_b   1.000
_cell.length_c   1.000
_cell.angle_alpha   90.00
_cell.angle_beta   90.00
_cell.angle_gamma   90.00
#
_symmetry.space_group_name_H-M   'P 1'
#
loop_
_entity.id
_entity.type
_entity.pdbx_description
1 polymer ?
#
loop_
_entity_poly.entity_id
_entity_poly.type
_entity_poly.pdbx_seq_one_letter_code
_entity_poly.pdbx_strand_id
1 'polypeptide(L)'
;MPSVLGLMEQREARARQDLESWTEVLEQAQAEVDAARERVERARVGREELVSVLAEESPVNTPASVPSGGEAVAVGGSSGSGAGHGERPPVWRSGMGEEVLSGVYREVFAAAVAASGPVNGVELTRAVGRKAEIKNEVEKIRHRAYVLEKRGWLVRAEDGRFMPAPGAVGRGVSPASAERLRPGAGTA
;
A
#
# COMPACT_ATOMS: atom_id res chain seq x y z
N MET A 1 48.83 31.59 27.57
CA MET A 1 48.39 30.23 27.92
C MET A 1 47.06 30.37 28.66
N PRO A 2 45.97 29.69 28.25
CA PRO A 2 44.71 29.77 28.98
C PRO A 2 44.85 29.13 30.38
N SER A 3 44.16 29.70 31.37
CA SER A 3 44.13 29.13 32.72
C SER A 3 43.32 27.82 32.73
N VAL A 4 43.59 26.96 33.71
CA VAL A 4 42.83 25.70 33.90
C VAL A 4 41.33 26.00 34.11
N LEU A 5 41.01 27.07 34.84
CA LEU A 5 39.64 27.55 35.03
C LEU A 5 38.97 27.91 33.70
N GLY A 6 39.64 28.64 32.81
CA GLY A 6 39.08 29.01 31.50
C GLY A 6 38.80 27.79 30.60
N LEU A 7 39.63 26.75 30.67
CA LEU A 7 39.37 25.49 29.95
C LEU A 7 38.14 24.74 30.50
N MET A 8 37.92 24.80 31.82
CA MET A 8 36.73 24.19 32.45
C MET A 8 35.46 24.96 32.09
N GLU A 9 35.49 26.30 32.16
CA GLU A 9 34.38 27.16 31.76
C GLU A 9 34.00 26.93 30.29
N GLN A 10 34.98 26.77 29.40
CA GLN A 10 34.71 26.50 27.99
C GLN A 10 34.08 25.11 27.77
N ARG A 11 34.51 24.09 28.53
CA ARG A 11 33.89 22.76 28.49
C ARG A 11 32.45 22.80 29.00
N GLU A 12 32.20 23.54 30.08
CA GLU A 12 30.87 23.72 30.66
C GLU A 12 29.94 24.47 29.68
N ALA A 13 30.42 25.55 29.07
CA ALA A 13 29.66 26.29 28.06
C ALA A 13 29.28 25.40 26.87
N ARG A 14 30.22 24.58 26.39
CA ARG A 14 29.94 23.61 25.32
C ARG A 14 28.90 22.58 25.73
N ALA A 15 29.02 22.01 26.93
CA ALA A 15 28.05 21.04 27.44
C ALA A 15 26.63 21.64 27.58
N ARG A 16 26.52 22.92 28.00
CA ARG A 16 25.24 23.64 28.04
C ARG A 16 24.65 23.84 26.64
N GLN A 17 25.48 24.26 25.69
CA GLN A 17 25.04 24.45 24.31
C GLN A 17 24.57 23.14 23.67
N ASP A 18 25.30 22.04 23.92
CA ASP A 18 24.89 20.71 23.46
C ASP A 18 23.54 20.33 24.08
N LEU A 19 23.35 20.56 25.39
CA LEU A 19 22.08 20.29 26.07
C LEU A 19 20.92 21.12 25.52
N GLU A 20 21.12 22.40 25.25
CA GLU A 20 20.11 23.28 24.65
C GLU A 20 19.73 22.76 23.25
N SER A 21 20.71 22.42 22.42
CA SER A 21 20.45 21.84 21.09
C SER A 21 19.67 20.52 21.14
N TRP A 22 19.97 19.64 22.11
CA TRP A 22 19.21 18.40 22.28
C TRP A 22 17.79 18.67 22.81
N THR A 23 17.61 19.71 23.61
CA THR A 23 16.30 20.12 24.12
C THR A 23 15.42 20.61 22.97
N GLU A 24 15.94 21.44 22.07
CA GLU A 24 15.24 21.86 20.85
C GLU A 24 14.84 20.67 19.97
N VAL A 25 15.74 19.69 19.79
CA VAL A 25 15.44 18.46 19.05
C VAL A 25 14.32 17.65 19.72
N LEU A 26 14.30 17.57 21.05
CA LEU A 26 13.23 16.90 21.80
C LEU A 26 11.90 17.62 21.64
N GLU A 27 11.87 18.95 21.72
CA GLU A 27 10.65 19.74 21.52
C GLU A 27 10.08 19.55 20.12
N GLN A 28 10.94 19.58 19.09
CA GLN A 28 10.53 19.32 17.72
C GLN A 28 9.99 17.91 17.54
N ALA A 29 10.67 16.90 18.08
CA ALA A 29 10.20 15.51 18.03
C ALA A 29 8.85 15.34 18.76
N GLN A 30 8.65 16.04 19.88
CA GLN A 30 7.40 16.01 20.62
C GLN A 30 6.26 16.64 19.80
N ALA A 31 6.50 17.77 19.14
CA ALA A 31 5.52 18.38 18.24
C ALA A 31 5.12 17.45 17.08
N GLU A 32 6.07 16.71 16.50
CA GLU A 32 5.78 15.71 15.46
C GLU A 32 4.94 14.54 15.98
N VAL A 33 5.21 14.08 17.21
CA VAL A 33 4.42 13.04 17.88
C VAL A 33 2.99 13.53 18.12
N ASP A 34 2.80 14.75 18.58
CA ASP A 34 1.46 15.29 18.86
C ASP A 34 0.67 15.50 17.56
N ALA A 35 1.30 16.02 16.50
CA ALA A 35 0.68 16.07 15.17
C ALA A 35 0.32 14.67 14.64
N ALA A 36 1.11 13.64 14.97
CA ALA A 36 0.79 12.25 14.64
C ALA A 36 -0.41 11.71 15.41
N ARG A 37 -0.49 12.00 16.72
CA ARG A 37 -1.63 11.64 17.57
C ARG A 37 -2.92 12.28 17.06
N GLU A 38 -2.91 13.56 16.71
CA GLU A 38 -4.07 14.24 16.14
C GLU A 38 -4.53 13.62 14.82
N ARG A 39 -3.60 13.22 13.95
CA ARG A 39 -3.93 12.51 12.70
C ARG A 39 -4.61 11.18 12.96
N VAL A 40 -4.13 10.42 13.95
CA VAL A 40 -4.75 9.14 14.34
C VAL A 40 -6.14 9.38 14.92
N GLU A 41 -6.31 10.37 15.78
CA GLU A 41 -7.60 10.67 16.41
C GLU A 41 -8.64 11.11 15.39
N ARG A 42 -8.27 12.01 14.47
CA ARG A 42 -9.15 12.41 13.35
C ARG A 42 -9.58 11.22 12.50
N ALA A 43 -8.67 10.29 12.24
CA ALA A 43 -9.00 9.07 11.51
C ALA A 43 -9.91 8.12 12.31
N ARG A 44 -9.77 8.07 13.64
CA ARG A 44 -10.67 7.31 14.53
C ARG A 44 -12.08 7.89 14.47
N VAL A 45 -12.23 9.20 14.68
CA VAL A 45 -13.51 9.90 14.57
C VAL A 45 -14.13 9.68 13.20
N GLY A 46 -13.39 9.89 12.11
CA GLY A 46 -13.91 9.67 10.76
C GLY A 46 -14.41 8.24 10.51
N ARG A 47 -13.80 7.21 11.12
CA ARG A 47 -14.32 5.84 11.05
C ARG A 47 -15.60 5.67 11.86
N GLU A 48 -15.68 6.25 13.05
CA GLU A 48 -16.86 6.18 13.91
C GLU A 48 -18.08 6.84 13.24
N GLU A 49 -17.88 8.01 12.62
CA GLU A 49 -18.91 8.69 11.82
C GLU A 49 -19.38 7.83 10.64
N LEU A 50 -18.44 7.23 9.89
CA LEU A 50 -18.79 6.34 8.76
C LEU A 50 -19.57 5.09 9.21
N VAL A 51 -19.22 4.51 10.35
CA VAL A 51 -19.96 3.36 10.91
C VAL A 51 -21.37 3.78 11.31
N SER A 52 -21.55 4.97 11.89
CA SER A 52 -22.87 5.51 12.25
C SER A 52 -23.74 5.73 11.01
N VAL A 53 -23.21 6.40 9.97
CA VAL A 53 -23.95 6.62 8.71
C VAL A 53 -24.33 5.30 8.04
N LEU A 54 -23.41 4.33 7.98
CA LEU A 54 -23.70 3.01 7.39
C LEU A 54 -24.75 2.23 8.20
N ALA A 55 -24.80 2.42 9.51
CA ALA A 55 -25.83 1.83 10.36
C ALA A 55 -27.20 2.48 10.15
N GLU A 56 -27.26 3.80 9.92
CA GLU A 56 -28.48 4.53 9.57
C GLU A 56 -28.98 4.20 8.15
N GLU A 57 -28.08 3.90 7.22
CA GLU A 57 -28.40 3.51 5.84
C GLU A 57 -28.78 2.03 5.68
N SER A 58 -28.74 1.20 6.75
CA SER A 58 -29.15 -0.20 6.68
C SER A 58 -30.69 -0.29 6.58
N PRO A 59 -31.26 -0.67 5.41
CA PRO A 59 -32.70 -0.72 5.27
C PRO A 59 -33.21 -1.95 6.01
N VAL A 60 -34.08 -1.70 7.00
CA VAL A 60 -35.07 -2.69 7.41
C VAL A 60 -35.77 -3.20 6.15
N ASN A 61 -35.58 -4.49 5.92
CA ASN A 61 -36.17 -5.29 4.87
C ASN A 61 -37.69 -5.11 4.84
N THR A 62 -38.22 -4.38 3.85
CA THR A 62 -39.61 -4.50 3.38
C THR A 62 -39.60 -4.49 1.85
N PRO A 63 -40.10 -5.53 1.17
CA PRO A 63 -40.12 -5.59 -0.28
C PRO A 63 -41.41 -4.97 -0.81
N ALA A 64 -41.34 -3.96 -1.69
CA ALA A 64 -42.38 -3.73 -2.70
C ALA A 64 -41.97 -2.68 -3.75
N SER A 65 -42.12 -3.10 -5.01
CA SER A 65 -42.42 -2.33 -6.22
C SER A 65 -41.39 -1.36 -6.83
N VAL A 66 -40.76 -1.87 -7.89
CA VAL A 66 -40.58 -1.13 -9.16
C VAL A 66 -41.96 -0.95 -9.84
N PRO A 67 -42.20 0.05 -10.73
CA PRO A 67 -41.38 0.28 -11.93
C PRO A 67 -41.15 1.75 -12.37
N SER A 68 -40.20 1.87 -13.32
CA SER A 68 -40.27 2.73 -14.52
C SER A 68 -39.39 4.00 -14.57
N GLY A 69 -38.45 3.96 -15.52
CA GLY A 69 -38.21 5.06 -16.47
C GLY A 69 -36.98 5.93 -16.22
N GLY A 70 -35.95 5.80 -17.08
CA GLY A 70 -34.92 6.84 -17.23
C GLY A 70 -33.56 6.30 -17.70
N GLU A 71 -33.41 6.15 -19.00
CA GLU A 71 -32.14 5.90 -19.70
C GLU A 71 -31.25 7.15 -19.63
N ALA A 72 -30.00 7.03 -19.17
CA ALA A 72 -28.89 7.90 -19.60
C ALA A 72 -27.51 7.30 -19.20
N VAL A 73 -26.89 6.66 -20.19
CA VAL A 73 -25.46 6.71 -20.56
C VAL A 73 -24.39 6.62 -19.45
N ALA A 74 -23.63 5.52 -19.50
CA ALA A 74 -22.35 5.36 -18.82
C ALA A 74 -21.21 6.10 -19.54
N VAL A 75 -20.46 6.94 -18.81
CA VAL A 75 -19.00 7.21 -18.86
C VAL A 75 -18.72 7.93 -17.52
N GLY A 76 -17.84 7.57 -16.60
CA GLY A 76 -16.50 7.02 -16.68
C GLY A 76 -15.54 8.01 -15.99
N GLY A 77 -15.01 7.65 -14.81
CA GLY A 77 -13.68 8.09 -14.36
C GLY A 77 -13.55 9.17 -13.26
N SER A 78 -13.21 8.68 -12.06
CA SER A 78 -11.93 8.94 -11.38
C SER A 78 -11.89 9.81 -10.11
N SER A 79 -11.38 9.15 -9.06
CA SER A 79 -10.48 9.64 -8.00
C SER A 79 -11.01 10.53 -6.88
N GLY A 80 -11.30 9.86 -5.76
CA GLY A 80 -11.12 10.39 -4.40
C GLY A 80 -10.37 9.35 -3.56
N SER A 81 -9.04 9.41 -3.60
CA SER A 81 -8.12 8.50 -2.91
C SER A 81 -8.16 8.71 -1.39
N GLY A 82 -9.02 7.96 -0.70
CA GLY A 82 -8.93 7.75 0.74
C GLY A 82 -8.11 6.50 1.01
N ALA A 83 -6.87 6.66 1.48
CA ALA A 83 -6.02 5.58 1.94
C ALA A 83 -6.62 4.94 3.20
N GLY A 84 -7.70 4.19 3.04
CA GLY A 84 -8.28 3.34 4.07
C GLY A 84 -7.23 2.34 4.52
N HIS A 85 -7.09 2.20 5.84
CA HIS A 85 -6.33 1.11 6.43
C HIS A 85 -6.84 -0.20 5.85
N GLY A 86 -6.12 -0.72 4.86
CA GLY A 86 -6.53 -1.91 4.13
C GLY A 86 -6.63 -3.07 5.11
N GLU A 87 -7.84 -3.60 5.25
CA GLU A 87 -8.08 -4.89 5.87
C GLU A 87 -7.04 -5.88 5.35
N ARG A 88 -6.52 -6.70 6.26
CA ARG A 88 -5.44 -7.65 5.94
C ARG A 88 -5.87 -8.49 4.74
N PRO A 89 -5.02 -8.63 3.69
CA PRO A 89 -5.44 -9.26 2.46
C PRO A 89 -5.86 -10.71 2.72
N PRO A 90 -6.96 -11.16 2.08
CA PRO A 90 -7.41 -12.54 2.19
C PRO A 90 -6.36 -13.48 1.59
N VAL A 91 -6.46 -14.78 1.90
CA VAL A 91 -5.62 -15.79 1.24
C VAL A 91 -6.07 -15.92 -0.21
N TRP A 92 -5.13 -15.80 -1.15
CA TRP A 92 -5.41 -15.88 -2.58
C TRP A 92 -5.93 -17.26 -2.97
N ARG A 93 -6.91 -17.29 -3.88
CA ARG A 93 -7.51 -18.50 -4.45
C ARG A 93 -7.76 -18.28 -5.95
N SER A 94 -7.73 -19.37 -6.72
CA SER A 94 -8.03 -19.32 -8.15
C SER A 94 -9.37 -18.64 -8.41
N GLY A 95 -9.38 -17.63 -9.29
CA GLY A 95 -10.56 -16.83 -9.62
C GLY A 95 -10.71 -15.53 -8.81
N MET A 96 -9.83 -15.26 -7.83
CA MET A 96 -9.73 -13.93 -7.20
C MET A 96 -8.78 -13.04 -7.99
N GLY A 97 -9.26 -11.84 -8.34
CA GLY A 97 -8.43 -10.76 -8.89
C GLY A 97 -8.15 -9.66 -7.87
N GLU A 98 -7.47 -8.60 -8.34
CA GLU A 98 -7.02 -7.47 -7.51
C GLU A 98 -8.16 -6.68 -6.86
N GLU A 99 -9.39 -6.81 -7.34
CA GLU A 99 -10.59 -6.17 -6.81
C GLU A 99 -10.89 -6.54 -5.35
N VAL A 100 -10.39 -7.68 -4.89
CA VAL A 100 -10.55 -8.15 -3.49
C VAL A 100 -9.51 -7.52 -2.56
N LEU A 101 -8.43 -6.95 -3.10
CA LEU A 101 -7.41 -6.26 -2.32
C LEU A 101 -7.85 -4.82 -2.03
N SER A 102 -7.57 -4.34 -0.82
CA SER A 102 -7.92 -2.99 -0.38
C SER A 102 -6.69 -2.09 -0.21
N GLY A 103 -6.86 -0.81 -0.55
CA GLY A 103 -5.89 0.26 -0.35
C GLY A 103 -4.48 -0.07 -0.88
N VAL A 104 -3.49 0.12 -0.01
CA VAL A 104 -2.06 -0.04 -0.36
C VAL A 104 -1.71 -1.47 -0.82
N TYR A 105 -2.46 -2.50 -0.37
CA TYR A 105 -2.22 -3.87 -0.85
C TYR A 105 -2.58 -4.03 -2.33
N ARG A 106 -3.66 -3.39 -2.77
CA ARG A 106 -4.04 -3.38 -4.19
C ARG A 106 -3.03 -2.62 -5.02
N GLU A 107 -2.60 -1.45 -4.54
CA GLU A 107 -1.58 -0.62 -5.22
C GLU A 107 -0.26 -1.39 -5.41
N VAL A 108 0.22 -2.08 -4.37
CA VAL A 108 1.45 -2.88 -4.43
C VAL A 108 1.30 -4.07 -5.38
N PHE A 109 0.15 -4.75 -5.36
CA PHE A 109 -0.11 -5.85 -6.27
C PHE A 109 -0.19 -5.36 -7.73
N ALA A 110 -0.95 -4.30 -8.00
CA ALA A 110 -1.07 -3.70 -9.33
C ALA A 110 0.29 -3.24 -9.87
N ALA A 111 1.14 -2.66 -9.02
CA ALA A 111 2.51 -2.29 -9.39
C ALA A 111 3.36 -3.51 -9.80
N ALA A 112 3.22 -4.64 -9.09
CA ALA A 112 3.90 -5.89 -9.45
C ALA A 112 3.35 -6.51 -10.75
N VAL A 113 2.04 -6.37 -11.01
CA VAL A 113 1.40 -6.84 -12.25
C VAL A 113 1.79 -5.98 -13.46
N ALA A 114 1.88 -4.66 -13.28
CA ALA A 114 2.28 -3.73 -14.33
C ALA A 114 3.77 -3.87 -14.72
N ALA A 115 4.59 -4.46 -13.85
CA ALA A 115 5.99 -4.71 -14.14
C ALA A 115 6.15 -5.90 -15.10
N SER A 116 6.98 -5.72 -16.13
CA SER A 116 7.28 -6.78 -17.11
C SER A 116 8.18 -7.90 -16.57
N GLY A 117 8.51 -7.89 -15.27
CA GLY A 117 9.42 -8.85 -14.65
C GLY A 117 9.48 -8.71 -13.12
N PRO A 118 10.37 -9.47 -12.45
CA PRO A 118 10.52 -9.44 -11.01
C PRO A 118 10.94 -8.04 -10.51
N VAL A 119 10.21 -7.51 -9.53
CA VAL A 119 10.43 -6.17 -8.97
C VAL A 119 10.93 -6.19 -7.54
N ASN A 120 11.82 -5.26 -7.21
CA ASN A 120 12.30 -5.07 -5.85
C ASN A 120 11.45 -4.05 -5.06
N GLY A 121 11.69 -3.97 -3.74
CA GLY A 121 10.93 -3.07 -2.87
C GLY A 121 11.02 -1.58 -3.25
N VAL A 122 12.16 -1.12 -3.79
CA VAL A 122 12.36 0.28 -4.21
C VAL A 122 11.53 0.59 -5.45
N GLU A 123 11.52 -0.33 -6.42
CA GLU A 123 10.71 -0.23 -7.65
C GLU A 123 9.22 -0.21 -7.32
N LEU A 124 8.77 -1.08 -6.40
CA LEU A 124 7.39 -1.07 -5.90
C LEU A 124 7.04 0.26 -5.22
N THR A 125 7.94 0.81 -4.39
CA THR A 125 7.70 2.11 -3.73
C THR A 125 7.55 3.24 -4.74
N ARG A 126 8.38 3.27 -5.79
CA ARG A 126 8.25 4.25 -6.88
C ARG A 126 6.94 4.08 -7.66
N ALA A 127 6.59 2.84 -8.00
CA ALA A 127 5.38 2.53 -8.75
C ALA A 127 4.10 2.88 -7.99
N VAL A 128 4.10 2.74 -6.66
CA VAL A 128 2.99 3.16 -5.77
C VAL A 128 2.96 4.69 -5.55
N GLY A 129 3.91 5.44 -6.12
CA GLY A 129 3.97 6.90 -6.01
C GLY A 129 4.46 7.41 -4.64
N ARG A 130 5.22 6.58 -3.91
CA ARG A 130 5.85 6.94 -2.63
C ARG A 130 7.31 7.33 -2.86
N LYS A 131 7.85 8.14 -1.94
CA LYS A 131 9.25 8.59 -1.99
C LYS A 131 10.19 7.44 -1.69
N ALA A 132 10.80 6.88 -2.74
CA ALA A 132 11.69 5.73 -2.63
C ALA A 132 13.06 6.07 -2.01
N GLU A 133 13.37 7.35 -1.87
CA GLU A 133 14.54 7.87 -1.17
C GLU A 133 14.38 7.72 0.36
N ILE A 134 13.14 7.63 0.86
CA ILE A 134 12.84 7.45 2.27
C ILE A 134 12.87 5.95 2.59
N LYS A 135 13.93 5.50 3.27
CA LYS A 135 14.10 4.09 3.67
C LYS A 135 12.88 3.51 4.41
N ASN A 136 12.23 4.30 5.24
CA ASN A 136 11.02 3.91 5.95
C ASN A 136 9.85 3.59 5.00
N GLU A 137 9.65 4.38 3.94
CA GLU A 137 8.61 4.12 2.95
C GLU A 137 8.90 2.85 2.14
N VAL A 138 10.17 2.64 1.78
CA VAL A 138 10.60 1.40 1.12
C VAL A 138 10.32 0.18 2.01
N GLU A 139 10.62 0.26 3.30
CA GLU A 139 10.40 -0.86 4.22
C GLU A 139 8.91 -1.11 4.46
N LYS A 140 8.08 -0.06 4.56
CA LYS A 140 6.61 -0.21 4.64
C LYS A 140 6.06 -0.95 3.43
N ILE A 141 6.46 -0.57 2.22
CA ILE A 141 6.01 -1.22 0.98
C ILE A 141 6.52 -2.66 0.91
N ARG A 142 7.79 -2.90 1.27
CA ARG A 142 8.37 -4.24 1.33
C ARG A 142 7.62 -5.15 2.31
N HIS A 143 7.24 -4.64 3.47
CA HIS A 143 6.41 -5.39 4.42
C HIS A 143 5.05 -5.76 3.83
N ARG A 144 4.40 -4.86 3.07
CA ARG A 144 3.12 -5.16 2.41
C ARG A 144 3.30 -6.22 1.31
N ALA A 145 4.38 -6.17 0.54
CA ALA A 145 4.73 -7.19 -0.44
C ALA A 145 4.94 -8.58 0.22
N TYR A 146 5.64 -8.63 1.36
CA TYR A 146 5.81 -9.87 2.13
C TYR A 146 4.48 -10.43 2.65
N VAL A 147 3.55 -9.57 3.06
CA VAL A 147 2.23 -10.03 3.50
C VAL A 147 1.43 -10.61 2.33
N LEU A 148 1.53 -10.00 1.14
CA LEU A 148 0.92 -10.52 -0.09
C LEU A 148 1.54 -11.86 -0.51
N GLU A 149 2.87 -12.00 -0.40
CA GLU A 149 3.58 -13.25 -0.64
C GLU A 149 3.07 -14.37 0.29
N LYS A 150 3.04 -14.13 1.60
CA LYS A 150 2.54 -15.10 2.58
C LYS A 150 1.07 -15.50 2.36
N ARG A 151 0.31 -14.66 1.67
CA ARG A 151 -1.09 -14.91 1.33
C ARG A 151 -1.27 -15.51 -0.06
N GLY A 152 -0.20 -15.72 -0.82
CA GLY A 152 -0.21 -16.34 -2.14
C GLY A 152 -0.56 -15.40 -3.29
N TRP A 153 -0.59 -14.08 -3.05
CA TRP A 153 -0.83 -13.09 -4.11
C TRP A 153 0.45 -12.81 -4.92
N LEU A 154 1.60 -12.80 -4.24
CA LEU A 154 2.90 -12.63 -4.85
C LEU A 154 3.75 -13.89 -4.65
N VAL A 155 4.68 -14.12 -5.56
CA VAL A 155 5.74 -15.12 -5.46
C VAL A 155 7.06 -14.37 -5.34
N ARG A 156 7.94 -14.87 -4.47
CA ARG A 156 9.28 -14.33 -4.30
C ARG A 156 10.28 -15.19 -5.08
N ALA A 157 11.03 -14.54 -5.96
CA ALA A 157 12.16 -15.16 -6.65
C ALA A 157 13.35 -15.35 -5.71
N GLU A 158 14.30 -16.20 -6.08
CA GLU A 158 15.48 -16.52 -5.24
C GLU A 158 16.35 -15.29 -4.92
N ASP A 159 16.31 -14.26 -5.78
CA ASP A 159 17.01 -12.99 -5.60
C ASP A 159 16.26 -11.99 -4.70
N GLY A 160 15.12 -12.40 -4.13
CA GLY A 160 14.31 -11.60 -3.23
C GLY A 160 13.40 -10.58 -3.91
N ARG A 161 13.23 -10.66 -5.23
CA ARG A 161 12.25 -9.87 -5.99
C ARG A 161 10.86 -10.51 -5.95
N PHE A 162 9.84 -9.69 -6.13
CA PHE A 162 8.44 -10.09 -6.11
C PHE A 162 7.88 -10.15 -7.53
N MET A 163 7.02 -11.14 -7.78
CA MET A 163 6.23 -11.30 -9.00
C MET A 163 4.79 -11.65 -8.63
N PRO A 164 3.80 -11.32 -9.47
CA PRO A 164 2.43 -11.78 -9.26
C PRO A 164 2.36 -13.32 -9.33
N ALA A 165 1.54 -13.92 -8.47
CA ALA A 165 1.33 -15.36 -8.49
C ALA A 165 0.68 -15.80 -9.82
N PRO A 166 1.10 -16.94 -10.41
CA PRO A 166 0.50 -17.47 -11.63
C PRO A 166 -1.02 -17.65 -11.47
N GLY A 167 -1.81 -16.90 -12.25
CA GLY A 167 -3.27 -16.92 -12.21
C GLY A 167 -3.92 -15.86 -11.31
N ALA A 168 -3.15 -15.10 -10.51
CA ALA A 168 -3.65 -13.95 -9.76
C ALA A 168 -3.84 -12.72 -10.66
N VAL A 169 -3.09 -12.66 -11.78
CA VAL A 169 -3.36 -11.72 -12.86
C VAL A 169 -4.60 -12.23 -13.59
N GLY A 170 -5.72 -11.50 -13.45
CA GLY A 170 -6.96 -11.79 -14.15
C GLY A 170 -6.66 -12.06 -15.62
N ARG A 171 -7.22 -13.16 -16.15
CA ARG A 171 -7.03 -13.62 -17.52
C ARG A 171 -7.39 -12.50 -18.50
N GLY A 172 -6.36 -11.75 -18.88
CA GLY A 172 -6.41 -10.65 -19.84
C GLY A 172 -5.46 -10.85 -21.01
N VAL A 173 -4.78 -11.99 -21.15
CA VAL A 173 -4.22 -12.44 -22.43
C VAL A 173 -4.27 -13.96 -22.40
N SER A 174 -5.10 -14.54 -23.26
CA SER A 174 -5.04 -15.96 -23.59
C SER A 174 -3.65 -16.23 -24.18
N PRO A 175 -2.78 -17.06 -23.58
CA PRO A 175 -1.64 -17.56 -24.32
C PRO A 175 -2.24 -18.44 -25.42
N ALA A 176 -1.98 -18.03 -26.66
CA ALA A 176 -2.30 -18.76 -27.86
C ALA A 176 -2.04 -20.26 -27.63
N SER A 177 -3.02 -21.08 -28.00
CA SER A 177 -2.88 -22.52 -28.04
C SER A 177 -1.67 -22.88 -28.89
N ALA A 178 -0.54 -23.15 -28.23
CA ALA A 178 0.59 -23.80 -28.84
C ALA A 178 0.24 -25.30 -28.97
N GLU A 179 0.28 -25.75 -30.22
CA GLU A 179 0.59 -27.10 -30.64
C GLU A 179 -0.36 -28.22 -30.21
N ARG A 180 -1.36 -28.47 -31.06
CA ARG A 180 -1.64 -29.84 -31.46
C ARG A 180 -0.88 -30.15 -32.74
N LEU A 181 0.28 -30.80 -32.57
CA LEU A 181 0.92 -31.62 -33.58
C LEU A 181 -0.11 -32.53 -34.24
N ARG A 182 -0.29 -32.39 -35.56
CA ARG A 182 -0.86 -33.43 -36.42
C ARG A 182 0.29 -34.11 -37.16
N PRO A 183 0.51 -35.41 -37.01
CA PRO A 183 1.17 -36.21 -38.02
C PRO A 183 0.10 -36.81 -38.96
N GLY A 184 0.19 -36.51 -40.24
CA GLY A 184 -0.66 -37.11 -41.28
C GLY A 184 0.00 -36.91 -42.64
N ALA A 185 0.94 -37.79 -42.96
CA ALA A 185 0.73 -38.84 -43.96
C ALA A 185 0.72 -38.28 -45.38
N GLY A 186 1.92 -38.18 -45.96
CA GLY A 186 2.08 -38.11 -47.41
C GLY A 186 1.61 -39.41 -48.03
N THR A 187 0.75 -39.31 -49.04
CA THR A 187 0.44 -40.38 -49.98
C THR A 187 0.46 -39.79 -51.39
N ALA A 188 1.01 -40.60 -52.29
CA ALA A 188 1.17 -40.45 -53.74
C ALA A 188 2.35 -39.57 -54.21
#